data_AF-A0A7W5E552-F1
#
_entry.id   AF-A0A7W5E552-F1
#
_cell.length_a   1.000
_cell.length_b   1.000
_cell.length_c   1.000
_cell.angle_alpha   90.00
_cell.angle_beta   90.00
_cell.angle_gamma   90.00
#
_symmetry.space_group_name_H-M   'P 1'
#
loop_
_entity.id
_entity.type
_entity.pdbx_description
1 polymer ?
#
loop_
_entity_poly.entity_id
_entity_poly.type
_entity_poly.pdbx_seq_one_letter_code
_entity_poly.pdbx_strand_id
1 'polypeptide(L)' 'MADEIQPRESEQKSEFEREAARDETGIVREFVQFLVENKKWWLAPLIGSLLLLGLISLLAAGGAAPFIYTLF' A
#
# COMPACT_ATOMS: atom_id res chain seq x y z
N MET A 1 -31.00 -36.29 42.59
CA MET A 1 -29.78 -35.56 42.19
C MET A 1 -29.84 -35.49 40.67
N ALA A 2 -30.57 -34.51 40.14
CA ALA A 2 -30.71 -34.30 38.71
C ALA A 2 -29.74 -33.17 38.34
N ASP A 3 -28.59 -33.56 37.80
CA ASP A 3 -27.57 -32.63 37.33
C ASP A 3 -28.11 -31.91 36.09
N GLU A 4 -28.06 -30.58 36.14
CA GLU A 4 -28.50 -29.67 35.10
C GLU A 4 -27.82 -30.00 33.76
N ILE A 5 -28.63 -30.22 32.73
CA ILE A 5 -28.17 -30.39 31.35
C ILE A 5 -27.68 -29.03 30.81
N GLN A 6 -26.36 -28.84 30.89
CA GLN A 6 -25.44 -28.10 30.02
C GLN A 6 -25.95 -26.85 29.25
N PRO A 7 -25.44 -25.64 29.58
CA PRO A 7 -25.62 -24.42 28.76
C PRO A 7 -24.51 -24.14 27.73
N ARG A 8 -23.57 -25.05 27.46
CA ARG A 8 -22.34 -24.72 26.68
C ARG A 8 -22.49 -24.62 25.15
N GLU A 9 -23.58 -25.14 24.59
CA GLU A 9 -23.75 -25.21 23.12
C GLU A 9 -24.34 -23.91 22.54
N SER A 10 -25.19 -23.22 23.31
CA SER A 10 -25.81 -21.94 22.91
C SER A 10 -24.84 -20.76 22.97
N GLU A 11 -23.91 -20.74 23.93
CA GLU A 11 -22.90 -19.68 24.04
C GLU A 11 -21.86 -19.73 22.92
N GLN A 12 -21.39 -20.92 22.55
CA GLN A 12 -20.42 -21.08 21.45
C GLN A 12 -21.00 -20.66 20.09
N LYS A 13 -22.28 -20.96 19.86
CA LYS A 13 -22.97 -20.51 18.63
C LYS A 13 -23.06 -18.98 18.57
N SER A 14 -23.34 -18.32 19.70
CA SER A 14 -23.38 -16.86 19.78
C SER A 14 -22.02 -16.19 19.58
N GLU A 15 -20.93 -16.83 20.01
CA GLU A 15 -19.57 -16.28 19.87
C GLU A 15 -19.08 -16.40 18.42
N PHE A 16 -19.32 -17.55 17.79
CA PHE A 16 -19.03 -17.77 16.37
C PHE A 16 -19.81 -16.82 15.45
N GLU A 17 -21.12 -16.61 15.72
CA GLU A 17 -21.95 -15.68 14.96
C GLU A 17 -21.50 -14.21 15.13
N ARG A 18 -21.03 -13.82 16.32
CA ARG A 18 -20.45 -12.47 16.55
C ARG A 18 -19.17 -12.24 15.78
N GLU A 19 -18.32 -13.26 15.65
CA GLU A 19 -17.05 -13.12 14.96
C GLU A 19 -17.23 -13.14 13.43
N ALA A 20 -18.20 -13.90 12.92
CA ALA A 20 -18.61 -13.87 11.51
C ALA A 20 -19.34 -12.57 11.12
N ALA A 21 -20.01 -11.90 12.08
CA ALA A 21 -20.64 -10.60 11.88
C ALA A 21 -19.67 -9.41 12.02
N ARG A 22 -18.38 -9.65 12.32
CA ARG A 22 -17.40 -8.57 12.27
C ARG A 22 -17.25 -8.10 10.83
N ASP A 23 -17.31 -6.78 10.67
CA ASP A 23 -17.06 -6.09 9.41
C ASP A 23 -15.66 -6.47 8.92
N GLU A 24 -15.59 -7.36 7.93
CA GLU A 24 -14.34 -7.62 7.22
C GLU A 24 -13.93 -6.30 6.55
N THR A 25 -12.83 -5.72 7.03
CA THR A 25 -12.23 -4.55 6.40
C THR A 25 -12.03 -4.89 4.92
N GLY A 26 -12.87 -4.34 4.04
CA GLY A 26 -12.93 -4.83 2.67
C GLY A 26 -11.57 -4.79 1.98
N ILE A 27 -11.29 -5.79 1.13
CA ILE A 27 -10.01 -5.98 0.41
C ILE A 27 -9.51 -4.69 -0.23
N VAL A 28 -10.41 -3.85 -0.73
CA VAL A 28 -10.08 -2.54 -1.33
C VAL A 28 -9.40 -1.61 -0.31
N ARG A 29 -9.92 -1.56 0.93
CA ARG A 29 -9.36 -0.71 2.00
C ARG A 29 -7.99 -1.19 2.44
N GLU A 30 -7.81 -2.50 2.60
CA GLU A 30 -6.50 -3.10 2.89
C GLU A 30 -5.50 -2.83 1.76
N PHE A 31 -5.93 -2.93 0.51
CA PHE A 31 -5.09 -2.63 -0.65
C PHE A 31 -4.69 -1.16 -0.72
N VAL A 32 -5.61 -0.22 -0.44
CA VAL A 32 -5.28 1.21 -0.37
C VAL A 32 -4.30 1.49 0.76
N GLN A 33 -4.49 0.89 1.93
CA GLN A 33 -3.56 1.02 3.05
C GLN A 33 -2.17 0.48 2.68
N PHE A 34 -2.10 -0.68 2.05
CA PHE A 34 -0.86 -1.25 1.54
C PHE A 34 -0.17 -0.34 0.51
N LEU A 35 -0.93 0.28 -0.40
CA LEU A 35 -0.39 1.26 -1.37
C LEU A 35 0.21 2.48 -0.67
N VAL A 36 -0.48 3.02 0.34
CA VAL A 36 -0.01 4.19 1.10
C VAL A 36 1.28 3.87 1.86
N GLU A 37 1.36 2.71 2.50
CA GLU A 37 2.57 2.24 3.20
C GLU A 37 3.77 2.10 2.24
N ASN A 38 3.55 1.59 1.02
CA ASN A 38 4.62 1.32 0.05
C ASN A 38 5.02 2.52 -0.83
N LYS A 39 4.22 3.61 -0.82
CA LYS A 39 4.38 4.76 -1.72
C LYS A 39 5.78 5.39 -1.71
N LYS A 40 6.49 5.42 -0.58
CA LYS A 40 7.83 6.04 -0.50
C LYS A 40 8.85 5.37 -1.43
N TRP A 41 8.82 4.04 -1.55
CA TRP A 41 9.77 3.28 -2.38
C TRP A 41 9.38 3.26 -3.87
N TRP A 42 8.09 3.34 -4.19
CA TRP A 42 7.60 3.40 -5.57
C TRP A 42 7.63 4.81 -6.17
N LEU A 43 7.40 5.84 -5.34
CA LEU A 43 7.36 7.22 -5.78
C LEU A 43 8.77 7.83 -5.88
N ALA A 44 9.71 7.36 -5.06
CA ALA A 44 11.11 7.78 -5.11
C ALA A 44 11.75 7.63 -6.51
N PRO A 45 11.71 6.47 -7.19
CA PRO A 45 12.29 6.34 -8.53
C PRO A 45 11.58 7.23 -9.56
N LEU A 46 10.25 7.37 -9.48
CA LEU A 46 9.49 8.21 -10.41
C LEU A 46 9.86 9.70 -10.27
N ILE A 47 9.85 10.22 -9.04
CA ILE A 47 10.25 11.61 -8.77
C ILE A 47 11.73 11.81 -9.11
N GLY A 48 12.58 10.83 -8.79
CA GLY A 48 14.00 10.85 -9.14
C GLY A 48 14.22 10.95 -10.65
N SER A 49 13.50 10.18 -11.45
CA SER A 49 13.55 10.28 -12.92
C SER A 49 13.07 11.64 -13.42
N LEU A 50 11.97 12.18 -12.90
CA LEU A 50 11.50 13.52 -13.28
C LEU A 50 12.50 14.61 -12.94
N LEU A 51 13.11 14.56 -11.75
CA LEU A 51 14.15 15.50 -11.34
C LEU A 51 15.40 15.37 -12.20
N LEU A 52 15.82 14.14 -12.53
CA LEU A 52 16.96 13.89 -13.40
C LEU A 52 16.71 14.44 -14.81
N LEU A 53 15.53 14.20 -15.38
CA LEU A 53 15.14 14.76 -16.68
C LEU A 53 15.07 16.28 -16.65
N GLY A 54 14.52 16.88 -15.59
CA GLY A 54 14.49 18.32 -15.40
C GLY A 54 15.91 18.91 -15.31
N LEU A 55 16.80 18.27 -14.55
CA LEU A 55 18.19 18.66 -14.43
C LEU A 55 18.91 18.61 -15.78
N ILE A 56 18.78 17.49 -16.51
CA ILE A 56 19.35 17.34 -17.86
C ILE A 56 18.82 18.44 -18.79
N SER A 57 17.52 18.75 -18.73
CA SER A 57 16.89 19.79 -19.55
C SER A 57 17.47 21.19 -19.26
N LEU A 58 17.68 21.52 -17.98
CA LEU A 58 18.33 22.78 -17.58
C LEU A 58 19.79 22.85 -18.08
N LEU A 59 20.55 21.76 -17.95
CA LEU A 59 21.94 21.70 -18.42
C LEU A 59 22.01 21.81 -19.95
N ALA A 60 21.11 21.14 -20.65
CA ALA A 60 21.00 21.21 -22.11
C ALA A 60 20.68 22.64 -22.58
N ALA A 61 19.77 23.35 -21.90
CA ALA A 61 19.41 24.73 -22.22
C ALA A 61 20.52 25.75 -21.92
N GLY A 62 21.40 25.48 -20.94
CA GLY A 62 22.47 26.39 -20.50
C GLY A 62 23.74 26.40 -21.35
N GLY A 63 23.81 25.62 -22.44
CA GLY A 63 25.01 25.53 -23.29
C GLY A 63 25.84 24.27 -23.10
N ALA A 64 25.34 23.26 -22.38
CA ALA A 64 25.94 21.91 -22.36
C ALA A 64 25.54 21.05 -23.57
N ALA A 65 24.63 21.54 -24.42
CA ALA A 65 24.22 20.91 -25.67
C ALA A 65 25.37 20.34 -26.54
N PRO A 66 26.52 21.03 -26.76
CA PRO A 66 27.60 20.47 -27.57
C PRO A 66 28.36 19.31 -26.90
N PHE A 67 28.35 19.20 -25.56
CA PHE A 67 29.06 18.13 -24.85
C PHE A 67 28.27 16.81 -24.78
N ILE A 68 26.94 16.86 -24.95
CA ILE A 68 26.09 15.67 -25.08
C ILE A 68 26.43 14.91 -26.37
N TYR A 69 26.75 15.63 -27.45
CA TYR A 69 27.10 15.03 -28.74
C TYR A 69 28.56 14.56 -28.83
N THR A 70 29.47 15.03 -27.97
CA THR A 70 30.89 14.59 -28.00
C THR A 70 31.13 13.22 -27.37
N LEU A 71 30.13 12.65 -26.67
CA LEU A 71 30.22 11.31 -26.08
C LEU A 71 29.81 10.19 -27.06
N PHE A 72 29.41 10.54 -28.28
CA PHE A 72 29.03 9.62 -29.37
C PHE A 72 29.87 9.86 -30.62
#